data_AF-A0A3L8DMD6-F1
#
_entry.id   AF-A0A3L8DMD6-F1
#
_cell.length_a   1.000
_cell.length_b   1.000
_cell.length_c   1.000
_cell.angle_alpha   90.00
_cell.angle_beta   90.00
_cell.angle_gamma   90.00
#
_symmetry.space_group_name_H-M   'P 1'
#
loop_
_entity.id
_entity.type
_entity.pdbx_description
1 polymer ?
#
loop_
_entity_poly.entity_id
_entity_poly.type
_entity_poly.pdbx_seq_one_letter_code
_entity_poly.pdbx_strand_id
1 'polypeptide(L)'
;MREVRMLIIKKKRKICVPNSLSISRSWNIIGPIVAREIGVPDYTPIPYCFDTNAYKLGHIFVPIGTQMKCFRTVPVLKVLGPIRNFVIESETNFKWLDKEFYSVRTTGNQVDFQIILQRGNNMLSFTGYNYYILSKPNDMPTPGNVTINRAAHEDLYNTRWIGLITNVVVTKIFEINTIKHLRERKLSIGDNVHTILFRYEICEIDETGAVVDSEVKKRHYKWLPLGDKDKDKLPLNEF
;
A
#
# COMPACT_ATOMS: atom_id res chain seq x y z
N MET A 1 13.02 4.35 31.69
CA MET A 1 11.89 3.81 30.89
C MET A 1 11.16 4.99 30.28
N ARG A 2 11.19 5.17 28.95
CA ARG A 2 10.34 6.18 28.28
C ARG A 2 8.94 5.56 28.15
N GLU A 3 7.92 6.24 28.66
CA GLU A 3 6.52 5.94 28.35
C GLU A 3 6.36 5.95 26.82
N VAL A 4 6.10 4.78 26.25
CA VAL A 4 5.78 4.67 24.83
C VAL A 4 4.39 5.26 24.66
N ARG A 5 4.32 6.51 24.18
CA ARG A 5 3.05 7.18 23.89
C ARG A 5 2.35 6.46 22.74
N MET A 6 1.37 5.63 23.04
CA MET A 6 0.51 4.98 22.06
C MET A 6 -0.71 5.85 21.76
N LEU A 7 -0.92 6.18 20.48
CA LEU A 7 -2.12 6.82 19.98
C LEU A 7 -3.27 5.81 19.91
N ILE A 8 -4.29 5.95 20.74
CA ILE A 8 -5.45 5.04 20.75
C ILE A 8 -6.69 5.74 20.16
N ILE A 9 -7.25 5.16 19.12
CA ILE A 9 -8.46 5.66 18.43
C ILE A 9 -9.56 4.61 18.53
N LYS A 10 -10.64 4.94 19.25
CA LYS A 10 -11.81 4.06 19.42
C LYS A 10 -12.99 4.58 18.59
N LYS A 11 -13.61 3.72 17.78
CA LYS A 11 -14.82 4.04 17.01
C LYS A 11 -15.93 3.03 17.32
N LYS A 12 -17.10 3.54 17.69
CA LYS A 12 -18.34 2.73 17.75
C LYS A 12 -18.94 2.65 16.35
N ARG A 13 -18.78 1.51 15.67
CA ARG A 13 -19.35 1.25 14.32
C ARG A 13 -19.99 -0.13 14.27
N LYS A 14 -21.02 -0.30 13.42
CA LYS A 14 -21.57 -1.62 13.10
C LYS A 14 -20.51 -2.39 12.31
N ILE A 15 -19.77 -3.26 13.00
CA ILE A 15 -18.79 -4.16 12.39
C ILE A 15 -19.40 -5.54 12.18
N CYS A 16 -19.36 -6.03 10.94
CA CYS A 16 -19.66 -7.43 10.65
C CYS A 16 -18.37 -8.23 10.76
N VAL A 17 -18.04 -8.66 11.97
CA VAL A 17 -16.87 -9.52 12.20
C VAL A 17 -17.10 -10.87 11.52
N PRO A 18 -16.20 -11.33 10.63
CA PRO A 18 -16.35 -12.61 9.93
C PRO A 18 -16.50 -13.78 10.91
N ASN A 19 -17.43 -14.71 10.64
CA ASN A 19 -17.59 -15.93 11.44
C ASN A 19 -16.31 -16.77 11.51
N SER A 20 -15.52 -16.77 10.43
CA SER A 20 -14.25 -17.48 10.33
C SER A 20 -13.09 -16.78 11.02
N LEU A 21 -13.29 -15.57 11.56
CA LEU A 21 -12.21 -14.70 12.05
C LEU A 21 -11.09 -14.54 11.01
N SER A 22 -11.42 -14.52 9.71
CA SER A 22 -10.44 -14.38 8.64
C SER A 22 -9.71 -13.04 8.74
N ILE A 23 -8.37 -13.09 8.72
CA ILE A 23 -7.51 -11.91 8.81
C ILE A 23 -7.70 -11.02 7.58
N SER A 24 -7.67 -11.59 6.38
CA SER A 24 -7.85 -10.81 5.15
C SER A 24 -9.19 -10.08 5.12
N ARG A 25 -10.28 -10.74 5.56
CA ARG A 25 -11.59 -10.08 5.71
C ARG A 25 -11.60 -9.02 6.81
N SER A 26 -10.88 -9.25 7.90
CA SER A 26 -10.73 -8.28 8.99
C SER A 26 -9.99 -7.03 8.51
N TRP A 27 -8.88 -7.21 7.78
CA TRP A 27 -8.12 -6.12 7.15
C TRP A 27 -8.98 -5.29 6.19
N ASN A 28 -9.81 -5.93 5.36
CA ASN A 28 -10.73 -5.22 4.46
C ASN A 28 -11.75 -4.33 5.19
N ILE A 29 -12.05 -4.61 6.47
CA ILE A 29 -12.94 -3.80 7.30
C ILE A 29 -12.18 -2.67 7.98
N ILE A 30 -11.03 -2.95 8.61
CA ILE A 30 -10.29 -1.98 9.43
C ILE A 30 -9.30 -1.13 8.63
N GLY A 31 -8.69 -1.66 7.57
CA GLY A 31 -7.70 -0.97 6.73
C GLY A 31 -8.17 0.38 6.19
N PRO A 32 -9.40 0.54 5.66
CA PRO A 32 -9.93 1.86 5.26
C PRO A 32 -10.10 2.85 6.42
N ILE A 33 -10.20 2.37 7.65
CA ILE A 33 -10.25 3.21 8.86
C ILE A 33 -8.83 3.57 9.28
N VAL A 34 -7.88 2.63 9.23
CA VAL A 34 -6.44 2.90 9.41
C VAL A 34 -5.96 3.98 8.44
N ALA A 35 -6.31 3.86 7.15
CA ALA A 35 -5.95 4.84 6.13
C ALA A 35 -6.46 6.25 6.48
N ARG A 36 -7.71 6.36 6.94
CA ARG A 36 -8.33 7.65 7.25
C ARG A 36 -7.74 8.31 8.48
N GLU A 37 -7.51 7.54 9.54
CA GLU A 37 -7.11 8.08 10.84
C GLU A 37 -5.58 8.27 10.94
N ILE A 38 -4.78 7.48 10.23
CA ILE A 38 -3.31 7.55 10.26
C ILE A 38 -2.74 8.19 9.01
N GLY A 39 -3.26 7.84 7.83
CA GLY A 39 -2.71 8.25 6.54
C GLY A 39 -3.31 9.53 5.97
N VAL A 40 -4.42 10.09 6.50
CA VAL A 40 -5.18 11.17 5.83
C VAL A 40 -5.92 10.60 4.57
N PRO A 41 -7.02 11.22 4.05
CA PRO A 41 -7.92 10.56 3.08
C PRO A 41 -7.29 10.02 1.79
N ASP A 42 -6.12 10.48 1.40
CA ASP A 42 -5.46 10.12 0.13
C ASP A 42 -4.68 8.81 0.19
N TYR A 43 -4.45 8.26 1.38
CA TYR A 43 -3.77 6.98 1.52
C TYR A 43 -4.73 5.82 1.25
N THR A 44 -4.16 4.76 0.69
CA THR A 44 -4.82 3.51 0.35
C THR A 44 -4.22 2.40 1.21
N PRO A 45 -5.05 1.59 1.90
CA PRO A 45 -4.53 0.41 2.59
C PRO A 45 -3.98 -0.58 1.56
N ILE A 46 -2.92 -1.32 1.91
CA ILE A 46 -2.45 -2.40 1.04
C ILE A 46 -3.62 -3.35 0.71
N PRO A 47 -3.82 -3.77 -0.54
CA PRO A 47 -5.01 -4.53 -0.93
C PRO A 47 -5.06 -5.93 -0.29
N TYR A 48 -3.89 -6.51 -0.04
CA TYR A 48 -3.70 -7.83 0.55
C TYR A 48 -2.79 -7.69 1.77
N CYS A 49 -3.29 -8.06 2.96
CA CYS A 49 -2.62 -7.80 4.25
C CYS A 49 -1.22 -8.42 4.36
N PHE A 50 -0.93 -9.46 3.58
CA PHE A 50 0.34 -10.17 3.58
C PHE A 50 1.28 -9.71 2.45
N ASP A 51 0.84 -8.84 1.55
CA ASP A 51 1.65 -8.38 0.43
C ASP A 51 2.45 -7.11 0.81
N THR A 52 2.78 -6.92 2.10
CA THR A 52 3.39 -5.68 2.62
C THR A 52 4.68 -5.29 1.88
N ASN A 53 5.42 -6.27 1.38
CA ASN A 53 6.69 -6.08 0.66
C ASN A 53 6.51 -5.64 -0.81
N ALA A 54 5.32 -5.79 -1.41
CA ALA A 54 5.05 -5.30 -2.77
C ALA A 54 4.91 -3.78 -2.84
N TYR A 55 4.34 -3.17 -1.82
CA TYR A 55 3.88 -1.78 -1.86
C TYR A 55 4.93 -0.88 -1.21
N LYS A 56 6.13 -0.80 -1.78
CA LYS A 56 7.21 0.06 -1.25
C LYS A 56 7.25 1.39 -2.00
N LEU A 57 7.85 2.39 -1.36
CA LEU A 57 8.12 3.67 -2.01
C LEU A 57 8.96 3.46 -3.27
N GLY A 58 8.61 4.13 -4.36
CA GLY A 58 9.30 3.99 -5.64
C GLY A 58 8.91 2.73 -6.42
N HIS A 59 7.99 1.90 -5.91
CA HIS A 59 7.44 0.80 -6.70
C HIS A 59 6.37 1.29 -7.67
N ILE A 60 6.27 0.62 -8.81
CA ILE A 60 5.27 0.88 -9.84
C ILE A 60 4.24 -0.25 -9.93
N PHE A 61 3.06 0.13 -10.40
CA PHE A 61 2.01 -0.79 -10.79
C PHE A 61 1.38 -0.34 -12.10
N VAL A 62 0.76 -1.29 -12.81
CA VAL A 62 0.24 -1.06 -14.16
C VAL A 62 -1.18 -1.61 -14.29
N PRO A 63 -2.02 -1.00 -15.14
CA PRO A 63 -3.28 -1.60 -15.54
C PRO A 63 -3.03 -2.77 -16.50
N ILE A 64 -3.53 -3.95 -16.16
CA ILE A 64 -3.40 -5.17 -16.99
C ILE A 64 -4.72 -5.61 -17.64
N GLY A 65 -5.80 -4.85 -17.40
CA GLY A 65 -7.12 -5.16 -17.94
C GLY A 65 -8.22 -4.47 -17.17
N THR A 66 -9.47 -4.81 -17.50
CA THR A 66 -10.66 -4.29 -16.82
C THR A 66 -11.59 -5.42 -16.44
N GLN A 67 -12.18 -5.36 -15.26
CA GLN A 67 -13.27 -6.25 -14.87
C GLN A 67 -14.60 -5.48 -14.88
N MET A 68 -15.62 -6.06 -15.53
CA MET A 68 -16.98 -5.57 -15.39
C MET A 68 -17.60 -6.08 -14.08
N LYS A 69 -18.09 -5.16 -13.25
CA LYS A 69 -18.97 -5.47 -12.12
C LYS A 69 -20.09 -4.45 -12.05
N CYS A 70 -21.33 -4.92 -12.01
CA CYS A 70 -22.53 -4.11 -11.80
C CYS A 70 -22.51 -2.79 -12.62
N PHE A 71 -22.42 -2.91 -13.95
CA PHE A 71 -22.44 -1.80 -14.90
C PHE A 71 -21.27 -0.81 -14.84
N ARG A 72 -20.17 -1.15 -14.15
CA ARG A 72 -18.93 -0.36 -14.15
C ARG A 72 -17.73 -1.21 -14.52
N THR A 73 -16.88 -0.67 -15.40
CA THR A 73 -15.56 -1.20 -15.71
C THR A 73 -14.56 -0.69 -14.69
N VAL A 74 -13.90 -1.61 -13.98
CA VAL A 74 -12.88 -1.28 -12.98
C VAL A 74 -11.53 -1.80 -13.48
N PRO A 75 -10.49 -0.94 -13.58
CA PRO A 75 -9.16 -1.40 -13.95
C PRO A 75 -8.62 -2.40 -12.93
N VAL A 76 -7.97 -3.44 -13.43
CA VAL A 76 -7.25 -4.43 -12.65
C VAL A 76 -5.77 -4.06 -12.68
N LEU A 77 -5.18 -3.87 -11.50
CA LEU A 77 -3.82 -3.40 -11.32
C LEU A 77 -2.91 -4.55 -10.89
N LYS A 78 -1.69 -4.55 -11.43
CA LYS A 78 -0.61 -5.47 -11.05
C LYS A 78 0.59 -4.66 -10.60
N VAL A 79 1.14 -4.99 -9.43
CA VAL A 79 2.41 -4.41 -8.96
C VAL A 79 3.54 -5.09 -9.72
N LEU A 80 4.47 -4.30 -10.27
CA LEU A 80 5.65 -4.83 -10.98
C LEU A 80 6.90 -4.82 -10.12
N GLY A 81 7.08 -3.83 -9.24
CA GLY A 81 8.27 -3.70 -8.39
C GLY A 81 8.92 -2.33 -8.48
N PRO A 82 10.21 -2.18 -8.11
CA PRO A 82 10.89 -0.89 -8.05
C PRO A 82 11.07 -0.28 -9.44
N ILE A 83 10.77 1.01 -9.57
CA ILE A 83 10.75 1.73 -10.86
C ILE A 83 12.07 1.59 -11.63
N ARG A 84 13.22 1.62 -10.93
CA ARG A 84 14.56 1.51 -11.56
C ARG A 84 14.73 0.28 -12.46
N ASN A 85 13.99 -0.79 -12.21
CA ASN A 85 14.07 -2.02 -13.01
C ASN A 85 13.38 -1.87 -14.38
N PHE A 86 12.66 -0.77 -14.59
CA PHE A 86 11.77 -0.55 -15.73
C PHE A 86 12.03 0.79 -16.44
N VAL A 87 13.13 1.48 -16.15
CA VAL A 87 13.48 2.76 -16.79
C VAL A 87 14.60 2.59 -17.81
N ILE A 88 14.69 3.54 -18.75
CA ILE A 88 15.84 3.70 -19.64
C ILE A 88 16.88 4.55 -18.91
N GLU A 89 18.01 3.94 -18.53
CA GLU A 89 19.05 4.59 -17.71
C GLU A 89 19.60 5.87 -18.34
N SER A 90 19.81 5.89 -19.67
CA SER A 90 20.37 7.05 -20.38
C SER A 90 19.41 8.24 -20.49
N GLU A 91 18.11 8.03 -20.27
CA GLU A 91 17.07 9.04 -20.46
C GLU A 91 16.38 9.43 -19.15
N THR A 92 16.73 8.73 -18.06
CA THR A 92 16.13 8.93 -16.74
C THR A 92 17.10 9.67 -15.84
N ASN A 93 16.57 10.61 -15.06
CA ASN A 93 17.37 11.35 -14.09
C ASN A 93 17.99 10.38 -13.05
N PHE A 94 19.30 10.52 -12.81
CA PHE A 94 20.09 9.59 -12.01
C PHE A 94 19.52 9.31 -10.60
N LYS A 95 18.81 10.26 -9.99
CA LYS A 95 18.17 10.07 -8.66
C LYS A 95 17.17 8.90 -8.63
N TRP A 96 16.64 8.51 -9.79
CA TRP A 96 15.67 7.41 -9.93
C TRP A 96 16.31 6.04 -10.13
N LEU A 97 17.64 6.00 -10.34
CA LEU A 97 18.39 4.78 -10.65
C LEU A 97 18.95 4.10 -9.39
N ASP A 98 18.92 4.79 -8.24
CA ASP A 98 19.51 4.31 -7.00
C ASP A 98 18.92 2.98 -6.50
N LYS A 99 19.81 2.15 -5.93
CA LYS A 99 19.43 0.86 -5.34
C LYS A 99 18.52 1.03 -4.10
N GLU A 100 18.66 2.13 -3.40
CA GLU A 100 17.73 2.52 -2.35
C GLU A 100 16.99 3.76 -2.79
N PHE A 101 15.67 3.67 -2.92
CA PHE A 101 14.88 4.81 -3.38
C PHE A 101 14.98 5.93 -2.35
N TYR A 102 15.55 7.08 -2.76
CA TYR A 102 15.75 8.20 -1.86
C TYR A 102 14.41 8.68 -1.29
N SER A 103 14.36 8.88 0.03
CA SER A 103 13.11 9.12 0.74
C SER A 103 13.28 10.12 1.88
N VAL A 104 12.21 10.88 2.12
CA VAL A 104 12.10 11.81 3.25
C VAL A 104 11.18 11.23 4.29
N ARG A 105 11.64 11.19 5.54
CA ARG A 105 10.80 10.81 6.69
C ARG A 105 10.00 12.02 7.16
N THR A 106 8.68 11.95 7.05
CA THR A 106 7.80 13.13 7.24
C THR A 106 7.11 13.20 8.59
N THR A 107 7.21 12.16 9.45
CA THR A 107 6.70 12.22 10.83
C THR A 107 7.84 12.32 11.84
N GLY A 108 7.74 13.34 12.71
CA GLY A 108 8.59 13.48 13.90
C GLY A 108 8.17 12.47 14.97
N ASN A 109 9.12 11.61 15.37
CA ASN A 109 9.02 10.53 16.34
C ASN A 109 8.28 9.25 15.88
N GLN A 110 8.87 8.12 16.26
CA GLN A 110 8.25 6.80 16.22
C GLN A 110 7.10 6.82 17.22
N VAL A 111 5.87 6.68 16.73
CA VAL A 111 4.68 6.61 17.57
C VAL A 111 4.10 5.21 17.39
N ASP A 112 3.52 4.66 18.44
CA ASP A 112 2.71 3.45 18.32
C ASP A 112 1.26 3.88 18.15
N PHE A 113 0.46 3.14 17.38
CA PHE A 113 -0.97 3.44 17.27
C PHE A 113 -1.82 2.20 17.39
N GLN A 114 -3.03 2.39 17.87
CA GLN A 114 -4.05 1.37 17.95
C GLN A 114 -5.40 1.93 17.49
N ILE A 115 -6.04 1.25 16.55
CA ILE A 115 -7.41 1.53 16.12
C ILE A 115 -8.30 0.40 16.60
N ILE A 116 -9.37 0.75 17.30
CA ILE A 116 -10.33 -0.21 17.85
C ILE A 116 -11.72 0.11 17.31
N LEU A 117 -12.32 -0.88 16.66
CA LEU A 117 -13.73 -0.91 16.29
C LEU A 117 -14.43 -1.87 17.25
N GLN A 118 -15.42 -1.38 17.98
CA GLN A 118 -16.11 -2.20 18.97
C GLN A 118 -17.63 -1.99 18.90
N ARG A 119 -18.36 -3.10 19.01
CA ARG A 119 -19.82 -3.10 19.26
C ARG A 119 -20.24 -4.36 20.00
N GLY A 120 -20.77 -4.21 21.22
CA GLY A 120 -21.10 -5.34 22.09
C GLY A 120 -19.88 -6.22 22.32
N ASN A 121 -20.06 -7.53 22.19
CA ASN A 121 -18.99 -8.52 22.38
C ASN A 121 -18.14 -8.75 21.12
N ASN A 122 -18.27 -7.88 20.11
CA ASN A 122 -17.47 -7.96 18.89
C ASN A 122 -16.49 -6.80 18.85
N MET A 123 -15.23 -7.12 18.56
CA MET A 123 -14.14 -6.16 18.46
C MET A 123 -13.27 -6.51 17.25
N LEU A 124 -12.79 -5.48 16.57
CA LEU A 124 -11.73 -5.58 15.58
C LEU A 124 -10.74 -4.46 15.87
N SER A 125 -9.48 -4.81 16.05
CA SER A 125 -8.42 -3.83 16.30
C SER A 125 -7.21 -4.07 15.41
N PHE A 126 -6.55 -2.97 15.08
CA PHE A 126 -5.29 -2.93 14.36
C PHE A 126 -4.31 -2.12 15.20
N THR A 127 -3.14 -2.69 15.48
CA THR A 127 -2.06 -2.00 16.19
C THR A 127 -0.85 -1.93 15.27
N GLY A 128 -0.22 -0.75 15.14
CA GLY A 128 1.06 -0.59 14.48
C GLY A 128 2.09 -0.05 15.46
N TYR A 129 3.21 -0.74 15.60
CA TYR A 129 4.30 -0.35 16.49
C TYR A 129 5.45 0.25 15.70
N ASN A 130 5.99 1.35 16.22
CA ASN A 130 7.09 2.08 15.62
C ASN A 130 6.75 2.45 14.16
N TYR A 131 5.60 3.11 13.98
CA TYR A 131 5.21 3.54 12.63
C TYR A 131 5.86 4.86 12.27
N TYR A 132 6.10 5.04 10.97
CA TYR A 132 6.55 6.31 10.39
C TYR A 132 6.12 6.41 8.94
N ILE A 133 6.20 7.63 8.40
CA ILE A 133 5.85 7.92 7.01
C ILE A 133 7.12 8.19 6.22
N LEU A 134 7.25 7.52 5.07
CA LEU A 134 8.25 7.81 4.05
C LEU A 134 7.56 8.44 2.85
N SER A 135 8.23 9.42 2.25
CA SER A 135 7.71 10.20 1.13
C SER A 135 8.77 10.39 0.06
N LYS A 136 8.35 10.37 -1.20
CA LYS A 136 9.15 10.81 -2.34
C LYS A 136 9.52 12.29 -2.11
N PRO A 137 10.79 12.67 -2.27
CA PRO A 137 11.21 14.07 -2.19
C PRO A 137 10.47 14.95 -3.21
N ASN A 138 10.28 16.23 -2.84
CA ASN A 138 9.63 17.21 -3.71
C ASN A 138 10.53 17.62 -4.89
N ASP A 139 11.85 17.56 -4.71
CA ASP A 139 12.88 17.88 -5.72
C ASP A 139 13.19 16.70 -6.67
N MET A 140 12.33 15.68 -6.66
CA MET A 140 12.39 14.51 -7.52
C MET A 140 11.08 14.40 -8.31
N PRO A 141 10.76 15.37 -9.19
CA PRO A 141 9.56 15.31 -10.03
C PRO A 141 9.64 14.13 -10.99
N THR A 142 8.48 13.57 -11.32
CA THR A 142 8.38 12.42 -12.23
C THR A 142 8.28 12.86 -13.69
N PRO A 143 7.37 13.81 -14.05
CA PRO A 143 7.29 14.29 -15.42
C PRO A 143 8.62 14.89 -15.91
N GLY A 144 8.98 14.55 -17.15
CA GLY A 144 10.21 14.98 -17.82
C GLY A 144 11.53 14.47 -17.21
N ASN A 145 11.47 13.60 -16.20
CA ASN A 145 12.65 13.09 -15.50
C ASN A 145 12.74 11.57 -15.47
N VAL A 146 11.71 10.88 -15.95
CA VAL A 146 11.62 9.42 -15.95
C VAL A 146 11.16 8.97 -17.34
N THR A 147 11.91 8.05 -17.93
CA THR A 147 11.52 7.37 -19.16
C THR A 147 11.42 5.88 -18.90
N ILE A 148 10.22 5.32 -19.08
CA ILE A 148 9.92 3.91 -18.89
C ILE A 148 10.37 3.11 -20.11
N ASN A 149 11.19 2.09 -19.88
CA ASN A 149 11.52 1.11 -20.89
C ASN A 149 10.29 0.21 -21.14
N ARG A 150 9.50 0.54 -22.16
CA ARG A 150 8.28 -0.19 -22.53
C ARG A 150 8.55 -1.65 -22.94
N ALA A 151 9.79 -1.98 -23.31
CA ALA A 151 10.20 -3.34 -23.66
C ALA A 151 10.68 -4.16 -22.46
N ALA A 152 10.86 -3.57 -21.27
CA ALA A 152 11.35 -4.27 -20.08
C ALA A 152 10.34 -5.27 -19.49
N HIS A 153 9.05 -5.12 -19.80
CA HIS A 153 7.99 -6.00 -19.30
C HIS A 153 6.78 -6.01 -20.24
N GLU A 154 6.14 -7.17 -20.45
CA GLU A 154 4.98 -7.32 -21.34
C GLU A 154 3.83 -6.34 -21.02
N ASP A 155 3.50 -6.20 -19.73
CA ASP A 155 2.46 -5.28 -19.25
C ASP A 155 2.77 -3.78 -19.44
N LEU A 156 4.00 -3.41 -19.81
CA LEU A 156 4.38 -2.02 -20.09
C LEU A 156 4.23 -1.65 -21.56
N TYR A 157 4.27 -2.63 -22.47
CA TYR A 157 4.36 -2.41 -23.92
C TYR A 157 3.28 -1.44 -24.43
N ASN A 158 2.02 -1.68 -24.07
CA ASN A 158 0.86 -0.87 -24.52
C ASN A 158 0.25 -0.01 -23.42
N THR A 159 0.89 0.11 -22.26
CA THR A 159 0.30 0.86 -21.15
C THR A 159 0.33 2.36 -21.43
N ARG A 160 -0.73 3.09 -21.08
CA ARG A 160 -0.80 4.55 -21.25
C ARG A 160 -0.43 5.31 -19.99
N TRP A 161 -0.40 4.61 -18.87
CA TRP A 161 -0.04 5.17 -17.59
C TRP A 161 0.49 4.09 -16.67
N ILE A 162 1.34 4.50 -15.74
CA ILE A 162 1.77 3.69 -14.62
C ILE A 162 1.33 4.37 -13.32
N GLY A 163 1.13 3.60 -12.26
CA GLY A 163 1.02 4.15 -10.94
C GLY A 163 2.37 4.08 -10.23
N LEU A 164 2.81 5.19 -9.65
CA LEU A 164 4.03 5.26 -8.84
C LEU A 164 3.67 5.44 -7.37
N ILE A 165 4.17 4.56 -6.50
CA ILE A 165 4.01 4.72 -5.05
C ILE A 165 4.94 5.82 -4.55
N THR A 166 4.36 6.93 -4.09
CA THR A 166 5.07 8.15 -3.69
C THR A 166 5.11 8.38 -2.20
N ASN A 167 4.26 7.71 -1.41
CA ASN A 167 4.37 7.72 0.03
C ASN A 167 3.94 6.39 0.61
N VAL A 168 4.53 6.02 1.74
CA VAL A 168 4.15 4.82 2.49
C VAL A 168 4.06 5.12 3.97
N VAL A 169 3.05 4.56 4.63
CA VAL A 169 3.05 4.39 6.09
C VAL A 169 3.60 3.00 6.37
N VAL A 170 4.71 2.96 7.09
CA VAL A 170 5.41 1.73 7.44
C VAL A 170 5.38 1.52 8.94
N THR A 171 5.43 0.25 9.36
CA THR A 171 5.43 -0.16 10.76
C THR A 171 6.41 -1.31 10.95
N LYS A 172 7.09 -1.39 12.10
CA LYS A 172 8.02 -2.49 12.38
C LYS A 172 7.28 -3.77 12.79
N ILE A 173 6.18 -3.59 13.51
CA ILE A 173 5.30 -4.69 13.90
C ILE A 173 3.87 -4.22 13.65
N PHE A 174 3.01 -5.10 13.15
CA PHE A 174 1.57 -4.86 13.21
C PHE A 174 0.81 -6.06 13.72
N GLU A 175 -0.30 -5.76 14.38
CA GLU A 175 -1.20 -6.76 14.94
C GLU A 175 -2.61 -6.53 14.43
N ILE A 176 -3.28 -7.61 14.06
CA ILE A 176 -4.73 -7.61 13.80
C ILE A 176 -5.35 -8.53 14.84
N ASN A 177 -6.21 -7.97 15.69
CA ASN A 177 -6.98 -8.73 16.66
C ASN A 177 -8.47 -8.65 16.36
N THR A 178 -9.09 -9.81 16.19
CA THR A 178 -10.51 -9.97 15.88
C THR A 178 -11.18 -10.82 16.97
N ILE A 179 -12.12 -10.22 17.70
CA ILE A 179 -12.93 -10.88 18.72
C ILE A 179 -14.39 -10.94 18.26
N LYS A 180 -14.98 -12.12 18.35
CA LYS A 180 -16.41 -12.37 18.10
C LYS A 180 -17.00 -13.25 19.19
N HIS A 181 -17.82 -12.65 20.05
CA HIS A 181 -18.38 -13.31 21.24
C HIS A 181 -17.27 -13.87 22.14
N LEU A 182 -17.11 -15.19 22.19
CA LEU A 182 -16.11 -15.89 23.01
C LEU A 182 -14.86 -16.31 22.22
N ARG A 183 -14.81 -16.01 20.93
CA ARG A 183 -13.69 -16.41 20.05
C ARG A 183 -12.81 -15.22 19.75
N GLU A 184 -11.50 -15.45 19.78
CA GLU A 184 -10.48 -14.46 19.45
C GLU A 184 -9.53 -15.05 18.40
N ARG A 185 -9.09 -14.21 17.46
CA ARG A 185 -7.95 -14.48 16.61
C ARG A 185 -7.07 -13.25 16.58
N LYS A 186 -5.81 -13.44 16.99
CA LYS A 186 -4.76 -12.43 16.89
C LYS A 186 -3.72 -12.88 15.88
N LEU A 187 -3.39 -12.01 14.94
CA LEU A 187 -2.20 -12.12 14.09
C LEU A 187 -1.21 -11.04 14.53
N SER A 188 0.06 -11.39 14.60
CA SER A 188 1.18 -10.46 14.75
C SER A 188 2.17 -10.72 13.63
N ILE A 189 2.58 -9.67 12.92
CA ILE A 189 3.63 -9.72 11.89
C ILE A 189 4.72 -8.74 12.32
N GLY A 190 5.98 -9.19 12.26
CA GLY A 190 7.17 -8.41 12.61
C GLY A 190 8.39 -8.84 11.80
N ASP A 191 9.57 -8.62 12.39
CA ASP A 191 10.92 -8.92 11.85
C ASP A 191 11.47 -7.89 10.87
N ASN A 192 10.63 -7.30 10.01
CA ASN A 192 11.02 -6.29 9.03
C ASN A 192 10.12 -5.05 9.08
N VAL A 193 10.42 -4.05 8.25
CA VAL A 193 9.51 -2.91 8.05
C VAL A 193 8.43 -3.28 7.05
N HIS A 194 7.18 -3.02 7.40
CA HIS A 194 6.02 -3.41 6.60
C HIS A 194 5.24 -2.18 6.16
N THR A 195 5.04 -2.01 4.85
CA THR A 195 4.07 -1.02 4.37
C THR A 195 2.66 -1.48 4.69
N ILE A 196 1.89 -0.62 5.36
CA ILE A 196 0.47 -0.88 5.67
C ILE A 196 -0.47 0.00 4.85
N LEU A 197 -0.02 1.20 4.49
CA LEU A 197 -0.74 2.17 3.68
C LEU A 197 0.20 2.79 2.66
N PHE A 198 -0.32 3.18 1.51
CA PHE A 198 0.46 3.85 0.48
C PHE A 198 -0.35 4.95 -0.21
N ARG A 199 0.34 5.98 -0.68
CA ARG A 199 -0.16 7.00 -1.61
C ARG A 199 0.61 6.84 -2.91
N TYR A 200 -0.07 7.12 -4.02
CA TYR A 200 0.50 7.01 -5.35
C TYR A 200 0.06 8.17 -6.23
N GLU A 201 0.82 8.39 -7.28
CA GLU A 201 0.44 9.21 -8.42
C GLU A 201 0.25 8.33 -9.66
N ILE A 202 -0.62 8.77 -10.56
CA ILE A 202 -0.81 8.18 -11.88
C ILE A 202 0.03 9.00 -12.85
N CYS A 203 1.03 8.37 -13.45
CA CYS A 203 1.96 8.97 -14.40
C CYS A 203 1.51 8.61 -15.82
N GLU A 204 1.15 9.61 -16.63
CA GLU A 204 0.88 9.43 -18.05
C GLU A 204 2.21 9.25 -18.80
N ILE A 205 2.26 8.24 -19.66
CA ILE A 205 3.45 7.95 -20.48
C ILE A 205 3.12 8.09 -21.96
N ASP A 206 4.01 8.75 -22.69
CA ASP A 206 3.90 8.88 -24.14
C ASP A 206 4.38 7.61 -24.87
N GLU A 207 4.35 7.64 -26.21
CA GLU A 207 4.74 6.50 -27.06
C GLU A 207 6.22 6.10 -26.88
N THR A 208 7.09 7.04 -26.51
CA THR A 208 8.52 6.79 -26.22
C THR A 208 8.74 6.21 -24.81
N GLY A 209 7.72 6.30 -23.96
CA GLY A 209 7.77 5.88 -22.56
C GLY A 209 8.13 7.01 -21.60
N ALA A 210 8.33 8.23 -22.09
CA ALA A 210 8.60 9.38 -21.24
C ALA A 210 7.35 9.72 -20.42
N VAL A 211 7.55 9.99 -19.12
CA VAL A 211 6.46 10.48 -18.26
C VAL A 211 6.21 11.94 -18.59
N VAL A 212 5.03 12.26 -19.11
CA VAL A 212 4.67 13.61 -19.57
C VAL A 212 3.79 14.38 -18.59
N ASP A 213 2.99 13.67 -17.79
CA ASP A 213 2.15 14.25 -16.74
C ASP A 213 2.02 13.29 -15.56
N SER A 214 1.66 13.81 -14.39
CA SER A 214 1.40 13.03 -13.19
C SER A 214 0.32 13.65 -12.31
N GLU A 215 -0.64 12.84 -11.88
CA GLU A 215 -1.72 13.30 -10.98
C GLU A 215 -1.89 12.41 -9.74
N VAL A 216 -2.15 13.02 -8.59
CA VAL A 216 -2.60 12.30 -7.40
C VAL A 216 -4.12 12.21 -7.44
N LYS A 217 -4.65 11.12 -8.00
CA LYS A 217 -6.09 10.84 -7.97
C LYS A 217 -6.38 9.48 -7.34
N LYS A 218 -7.17 9.50 -6.26
CA LYS A 218 -7.69 8.28 -5.66
C LYS A 218 -8.88 7.76 -6.45
N ARG A 219 -8.70 6.64 -7.16
CA ARG A 219 -9.80 5.92 -7.83
C ARG A 219 -10.02 4.55 -7.20
N HIS A 220 -11.20 3.99 -7.40
CA HIS A 220 -11.46 2.61 -7.00
C HIS A 220 -10.86 1.67 -8.04
N TYR A 221 -9.88 0.88 -7.61
CA TYR A 221 -9.19 -0.10 -8.43
C TYR A 221 -9.33 -1.49 -7.83
N LYS A 222 -9.22 -2.51 -8.68
CA LYS A 222 -9.03 -3.89 -8.24
C LYS A 222 -7.55 -4.22 -8.35
N TRP A 223 -6.99 -4.84 -7.32
CA TRP A 223 -5.59 -5.25 -7.32
C TRP A 223 -5.47 -6.76 -7.50
N LEU A 224 -4.54 -7.20 -8.34
CA LEU A 224 -4.14 -8.61 -8.38
C LEU A 224 -3.38 -8.97 -7.09
N PRO A 225 -3.62 -10.16 -6.52
CA PRO A 225 -2.80 -10.68 -5.44
C PRO A 225 -1.39 -10.99 -5.95
N LEU A 226 -0.39 -10.92 -5.08
CA LEU A 226 0.92 -11.48 -5.39
C LEU A 226 0.90 -13.01 -5.22
N GLY A 227 1.25 -13.72 -6.28
CA GLY A 227 1.39 -15.18 -6.28
C GLY A 227 0.07 -15.96 -6.30
N ASP A 228 0.18 -17.26 -6.58
CA ASP A 228 -0.87 -18.23 -6.36
C ASP A 228 -0.80 -18.70 -4.91
N LYS A 229 -1.75 -18.29 -4.05
CA LYS A 229 -2.32 -19.09 -2.95
C LYS A 229 -3.09 -18.21 -1.95
N ASP A 230 -4.14 -18.81 -1.39
CA ASP A 230 -4.90 -18.42 -0.19
C ASP A 230 -4.54 -17.09 0.49
N LYS A 231 -5.49 -16.15 0.49
CA LYS A 231 -5.37 -14.82 1.13
C LYS A 231 -5.11 -14.82 2.65
N ASP A 232 -5.07 -16.00 3.26
CA ASP A 232 -4.87 -16.22 4.69
C ASP A 232 -3.60 -17.08 4.98
N LYS A 233 -2.71 -17.33 4.01
CA LYS A 233 -1.46 -18.08 4.19
C LYS A 233 -0.22 -17.19 4.00
N LEU A 234 0.77 -17.38 4.88
CA LEU A 234 2.16 -16.94 4.69
C LEU A 234 2.82 -17.80 3.58
N PRO A 235 3.84 -17.32 2.84
CA PRO A 235 4.74 -16.21 3.17
C PRO A 235 4.45 -14.88 2.47
N LEU A 236 5.04 -13.81 3.02
CA LEU A 236 5.11 -12.49 2.39
C LEU A 236 5.99 -12.65 1.13
N ASN A 237 5.42 -12.52 -0.07
CA ASN A 237 6.23 -12.61 -1.29
C ASN A 237 7.18 -11.41 -1.37
N GLU A 238 8.47 -11.66 -1.54
CA GLU A 238 9.47 -10.64 -1.92
C GLU A 238 9.69 -10.71 -3.44
N PHE A 239 9.87 -9.54 -4.06
CA PHE A 239 10.31 -9.40 -5.44
C PHE A 239 11.82 -9.22 -5.48
#